data_AF-A0A1X2GMG3-F1
#
_entry.id   AF-A0A1X2GMG3-F1
#
_cell.length_a   1.000
_cell.length_b   1.000
_cell.length_c   1.000
_cell.angle_alpha   90.00
_cell.angle_beta   90.00
_cell.angle_gamma   90.00
#
_symmetry.space_group_name_H-M   'P 1'
#
loop_
_entity.id
_entity.type
_entity.pdbx_description
1 polymer ?
#
loop_
_entity_poly.entity_id
_entity_poly.type
_entity_poly.pdbx_seq_one_letter_code
_entity_poly.pdbx_strand_id
1 'polypeptide(L)'
;TTTQFSSILDQFLSKQISKDEAEVTLKTLALSTMEKKIDKAIANLVSKLPLAAMEENVNEMELCSRFIDPFLARLFDDLDNGIYLRWLDETTLEAKESPDLSVTKSCDVKWATTLAYGEAKSSMHGDDHYAICKDLIKVAIFCKDALGNQLFEGILGIQIIGRTVLIYRLTLPAPSIYTMIPLAAIKVPNSINDLPELVYKVPDILKVLDIFDRVCVGSKNPETIKRRSSPTLPTAKIQQLFSLSKNRKRPCHIQLHHN
;
A
#
# COMPACT_ATOMS: atom_id res chain seq x y z
N THR A 1 15.52 2.42 16.87
CA THR A 1 14.16 2.25 16.33
C THR A 1 13.67 0.82 16.42
N THR A 2 14.13 -0.14 15.59
CA THR A 2 13.68 -1.55 15.65
C THR A 2 13.81 -2.17 17.05
N THR A 3 14.95 -2.00 17.72
CA THR A 3 15.19 -2.50 19.08
C THR A 3 14.25 -1.88 20.12
N GLN A 4 13.85 -0.61 19.95
CA GLN A 4 12.93 0.07 20.87
C GLN A 4 11.51 -0.48 20.69
N PHE A 5 11.07 -0.70 19.45
CA PHE A 5 9.78 -1.33 19.18
C PHE A 5 9.73 -2.75 19.74
N SER A 6 10.73 -3.58 19.46
CA SER A 6 10.81 -4.93 20.01
C SER A 6 10.73 -4.93 21.54
N SER A 7 11.48 -4.07 22.22
CA SER A 7 11.46 -3.99 23.68
C SER A 7 10.08 -3.66 24.25
N ILE A 8 9.31 -2.76 23.61
CA ILE A 8 7.97 -2.40 24.09
C ILE A 8 7.00 -3.56 23.86
N LEU A 9 7.09 -4.21 22.69
CA LEU A 9 6.24 -5.36 22.39
C LEU A 9 6.55 -6.56 23.29
N ASP A 10 7.81 -6.80 23.62
CA ASP A 10 8.20 -7.87 24.55
C ASP A 10 7.64 -7.62 25.95
N GLN A 11 7.68 -6.38 26.44
CA GLN A 11 7.05 -6.00 27.72
C GLN A 11 5.53 -6.20 27.68
N PHE A 12 4.88 -5.84 26.56
CA PHE A 12 3.44 -6.03 26.41
C PHE A 12 3.06 -7.51 26.35
N LEU A 13 3.76 -8.30 25.53
CA LEU A 13 3.52 -9.75 25.37
C LEU A 13 3.80 -10.53 26.66
N SER A 14 4.79 -10.10 27.44
CA SER A 14 5.07 -10.64 28.78
C SER A 14 4.15 -10.10 29.89
N LYS A 15 3.14 -9.30 29.53
CA LYS A 15 2.14 -8.70 30.44
C LYS A 15 2.75 -7.80 31.52
N GLN A 16 3.93 -7.23 31.27
CA GLN A 16 4.56 -6.24 32.15
C GLN A 16 3.88 -4.88 32.02
N ILE A 17 3.36 -4.56 30.83
CA ILE A 17 2.58 -3.37 30.55
C ILE A 17 1.23 -3.75 29.94
N SER A 18 0.22 -2.93 30.18
CA SER A 18 -1.10 -3.03 29.56
C SER A 18 -1.09 -2.59 28.10
N LYS A 19 -2.20 -2.87 27.41
CA LYS A 19 -2.41 -2.47 26.02
C LYS A 19 -2.34 -0.94 25.84
N ASP A 20 -2.96 -0.20 26.75
CA ASP A 20 -3.00 1.26 26.71
C ASP A 20 -1.61 1.85 27.01
N GLU A 21 -0.87 1.29 27.97
CA GLU A 21 0.51 1.70 28.27
C GLU A 21 1.44 1.44 27.08
N ALA A 22 1.30 0.31 26.39
CA ALA A 22 2.08 0.00 25.19
C ALA A 22 1.80 1.01 24.07
N GLU A 23 0.52 1.35 23.83
CA GLU A 23 0.11 2.33 22.84
C GLU A 23 0.69 3.72 23.12
N VAL A 24 0.60 4.19 24.38
CA VAL A 24 1.15 5.49 24.80
C VAL A 24 2.68 5.51 24.68
N THR A 25 3.35 4.45 25.11
CA THR A 25 4.82 4.35 25.06
C THR A 25 5.31 4.38 23.61
N LEU A 26 4.65 3.67 22.68
CA LEU A 26 5.00 3.71 21.26
C LEU A 26 4.87 5.12 20.67
N LYS A 27 3.77 5.83 20.96
CA LYS A 27 3.50 7.18 20.41
C LYS A 27 4.39 8.28 20.98
N THR A 28 5.06 8.04 22.10
CA THR A 28 5.90 9.03 22.81
C THR A 28 7.39 8.85 22.55
N LEU A 29 7.78 7.87 21.72
CA LEU A 29 9.17 7.66 21.35
C LEU A 29 9.75 8.89 20.63
N ALA A 30 10.96 9.28 21.04
CA ALA A 30 11.72 10.33 20.38
C ALA A 30 12.38 9.77 19.10
N LEU A 31 11.63 9.80 18.00
CA LEU A 31 12.05 9.30 16.68
C LEU A 31 12.10 10.40 15.61
N SER A 32 12.74 10.12 14.48
CA SER A 32 12.67 11.01 13.30
C SER A 32 11.25 11.07 12.73
N THR A 33 10.95 12.06 11.89
CA THR A 33 9.61 12.26 11.32
C THR A 33 9.06 11.02 10.58
N MET A 34 9.91 10.32 9.84
CA MET A 34 9.50 9.14 9.07
C MET A 34 9.30 7.92 9.97
N GLU A 35 10.17 7.73 10.96
CA GLU A 35 10.02 6.67 11.96
C GLU A 35 8.79 6.90 12.86
N LYS A 36 8.41 8.17 13.08
CA LYS A 36 7.15 8.58 13.73
C LYS A 36 5.87 8.27 12.93
N LYS A 37 5.99 7.84 11.67
CA LYS A 37 4.83 7.27 10.95
C LYS A 37 4.68 5.78 11.28
N ILE A 38 5.82 5.10 11.48
CA ILE A 38 5.89 3.66 11.78
C ILE A 38 5.43 3.38 13.21
N ASP A 39 5.87 4.16 14.20
CA ASP A 39 5.43 3.97 15.60
C ASP A 39 3.91 4.14 15.75
N LYS A 40 3.31 5.12 15.06
CA LYS A 40 1.88 5.37 15.00
C LYS A 40 1.15 4.22 14.31
N ALA A 41 1.71 3.69 13.23
CA ALA A 41 1.15 2.52 12.54
C ALA A 41 1.15 1.28 13.45
N ILE A 42 2.25 1.01 14.15
CA ILE A 42 2.36 -0.11 15.11
C ILE A 42 1.40 0.12 16.29
N ALA A 43 1.35 1.34 16.86
CA ALA A 43 0.45 1.67 17.97
C ALA A 43 -1.03 1.50 17.58
N ASN A 44 -1.40 1.89 16.37
CA ASN A 44 -2.74 1.67 15.83
C ASN A 44 -3.07 0.17 15.67
N LEU A 45 -2.10 -0.63 15.26
CA LEU A 45 -2.28 -2.08 15.21
C LEU A 45 -2.40 -2.67 16.62
N VAL A 46 -1.60 -2.21 17.59
CA VAL A 46 -1.76 -2.60 19.00
C VAL A 46 -3.18 -2.34 19.47
N SER A 47 -3.74 -1.16 19.19
CA SER A 47 -5.09 -0.79 19.62
C SER A 47 -6.20 -1.62 18.95
N LYS A 48 -6.03 -2.01 17.68
CA LYS A 48 -7.07 -2.70 16.89
C LYS A 48 -7.01 -4.22 16.92
N LEU A 49 -5.82 -4.82 17.02
CA LEU A 49 -5.65 -6.26 16.88
C LEU A 49 -6.11 -7.03 18.13
N PRO A 50 -6.66 -8.24 17.94
CA PRO A 50 -6.89 -9.18 19.03
C PRO A 50 -5.57 -9.75 19.56
N LEU A 51 -5.56 -10.24 20.80
CA LEU A 51 -4.37 -10.86 21.39
C LEU A 51 -3.91 -12.10 20.60
N ALA A 52 -4.85 -12.95 20.20
CA ALA A 52 -4.63 -14.15 19.39
C ALA A 52 -5.41 -14.07 18.07
N ALA A 53 -4.89 -14.73 17.04
CA ALA A 53 -5.54 -14.79 15.74
C ALA A 53 -6.91 -15.48 15.82
N MET A 54 -7.89 -14.93 15.09
CA MET A 54 -9.16 -15.61 14.86
C MET A 54 -9.02 -16.56 13.67
N GLU A 55 -9.66 -17.73 13.74
CA GLU A 55 -9.64 -18.74 12.68
C GLU A 55 -10.62 -18.42 11.52
N GLU A 56 -11.52 -17.46 11.74
CA GLU A 56 -12.53 -17.09 10.75
C GLU A 56 -11.94 -16.36 9.55
N ASN A 57 -12.50 -16.62 8.37
CA ASN A 57 -12.10 -15.94 7.16
C ASN A 57 -12.62 -14.49 7.18
N VAL A 58 -11.69 -13.55 7.04
CA VAL A 58 -11.97 -12.12 7.03
C VAL A 58 -12.45 -11.69 5.64
N ASN A 59 -13.62 -11.06 5.56
CA ASN A 59 -14.11 -10.47 4.31
C ASN A 59 -13.31 -9.21 3.92
N GLU A 60 -13.50 -8.66 2.72
CA GLU A 60 -12.73 -7.50 2.25
C GLU A 60 -12.93 -6.24 3.11
N MET A 61 -14.17 -5.95 3.53
CA MET A 61 -14.48 -4.77 4.35
C MET A 61 -13.79 -4.84 5.72
N GLU A 62 -13.86 -5.99 6.38
CA GLU A 62 -13.20 -6.21 7.66
C GLU A 62 -11.68 -6.21 7.49
N LEU A 63 -11.16 -6.83 6.43
CA LEU A 63 -9.73 -6.80 6.10
C LEU A 63 -9.23 -5.35 6.02
N CYS A 64 -9.91 -4.53 5.23
CA CYS A 64 -9.55 -3.13 5.02
C CYS A 64 -9.66 -2.33 6.33
N SER A 65 -10.81 -2.36 7.00
CA SER A 65 -11.06 -1.49 8.17
C SER A 65 -10.35 -1.90 9.47
N ARG A 66 -10.11 -3.20 9.68
CA ARG A 66 -9.54 -3.73 10.94
C ARG A 66 -8.03 -3.87 10.90
N PHE A 67 -7.47 -4.21 9.73
CA PHE A 67 -6.06 -4.57 9.60
C PHE A 67 -5.29 -3.57 8.74
N ILE A 68 -5.76 -3.32 7.52
CA ILE A 68 -4.99 -2.59 6.52
C ILE A 68 -5.03 -1.07 6.76
N ASP A 69 -6.21 -0.50 6.97
CA ASP A 69 -6.41 0.93 7.19
C ASP A 69 -5.63 1.46 8.41
N PRO A 70 -5.69 0.83 9.60
CA PRO A 70 -4.94 1.30 10.76
C PRO A 70 -3.42 1.36 10.53
N PHE A 71 -2.92 0.50 9.64
CA PHE A 71 -1.53 0.46 9.24
C PHE A 71 -1.21 1.49 8.16
N LEU A 72 -1.85 1.40 6.99
CA LEU A 72 -1.51 2.24 5.84
C LEU A 72 -1.84 3.72 6.06
N ALA A 73 -2.96 4.05 6.71
CA ALA A 73 -3.34 5.43 6.97
C ALA A 73 -2.24 6.15 7.76
N ARG A 74 -1.66 5.51 8.77
CA ARG A 74 -0.57 6.11 9.56
C ARG A 74 0.75 6.26 8.79
N LEU A 75 0.96 5.44 7.78
CA LEU A 75 2.14 5.53 6.91
C LEU A 75 2.03 6.64 5.87
N PHE A 76 0.83 6.82 5.28
CA PHE A 76 0.67 7.68 4.10
C PHE A 76 -0.16 8.95 4.34
N ASP A 77 -0.96 9.03 5.40
CA ASP A 77 -1.61 10.29 5.77
C ASP A 77 -0.57 11.32 6.19
N ASP A 78 -0.84 12.56 5.79
CA ASP A 78 -0.20 13.75 6.29
C ASP A 78 -1.22 14.88 6.21
N LEU A 79 -2.14 14.89 7.18
CA LEU A 79 -3.29 15.79 7.21
C LEU A 79 -2.86 17.27 7.27
N ASP A 80 -1.72 17.54 7.92
CA ASP A 80 -1.15 18.88 8.03
C ASP A 80 -0.68 19.39 6.65
N ASN A 81 -0.26 18.48 5.76
CA ASN A 81 0.12 18.76 4.37
C ASN A 81 -0.98 18.42 3.35
N GLY A 82 -2.20 18.12 3.83
CA GLY A 82 -3.36 17.80 3.00
C GLY A 82 -3.22 16.49 2.23
N ILE A 83 -2.47 15.51 2.71
CA ILE A 83 -2.33 14.18 2.10
C ILE A 83 -3.23 13.20 2.86
N TYR A 84 -4.07 12.48 2.11
CA TYR A 84 -5.08 11.58 2.66
C TYR A 84 -5.03 10.24 1.94
N LEU A 85 -4.94 9.16 2.71
CA LEU A 85 -5.30 7.83 2.28
C LEU A 85 -6.82 7.69 2.33
N ARG A 86 -7.40 7.15 1.25
CA ARG A 86 -8.84 7.11 1.02
C ARG A 86 -9.24 5.76 0.47
N TRP A 87 -10.18 5.10 1.15
CA TRP A 87 -10.94 4.01 0.55
C TRP A 87 -12.04 4.60 -0.33
N LEU A 88 -12.22 4.03 -1.51
CA LEU A 88 -13.08 4.56 -2.56
C LEU A 88 -14.06 3.49 -3.03
N ASP A 89 -15.32 3.89 -3.16
CA ASP A 89 -16.41 3.12 -3.76
C ASP A 89 -16.88 3.72 -5.10
N GLU A 90 -16.36 4.90 -5.45
CA GLU A 90 -16.71 5.69 -6.64
C GLU A 90 -15.47 6.11 -7.44
N THR A 91 -15.63 6.23 -8.76
CA THR A 91 -14.57 6.62 -9.70
C THR A 91 -13.87 7.93 -9.32
N THR A 92 -12.54 7.99 -9.44
CA THR A 92 -11.78 9.23 -9.22
C THR A 92 -11.78 10.13 -10.47
N LEU A 93 -11.36 11.39 -10.30
CA LEU A 93 -11.25 12.36 -11.41
C LEU A 93 -10.37 11.85 -12.56
N GLU A 94 -9.37 11.01 -12.26
CA GLU A 94 -8.38 10.51 -13.21
C GLU A 94 -8.66 9.09 -13.74
N ALA A 95 -9.67 8.40 -13.22
CA ALA A 95 -9.86 6.96 -13.40
C ALA A 95 -11.27 6.59 -13.90
N LYS A 96 -11.36 5.80 -14.98
CA LYS A 96 -12.65 5.32 -15.56
C LYS A 96 -13.30 4.19 -14.76
N GLU A 97 -12.49 3.41 -14.05
CA GLU A 97 -12.92 2.44 -13.04
C GLU A 97 -12.45 2.96 -11.68
N SER A 98 -13.17 2.65 -10.60
CA SER A 98 -12.72 3.06 -9.27
C SER A 98 -11.58 2.14 -8.80
N PRO A 99 -10.44 2.70 -8.36
CA PRO A 99 -9.54 1.98 -7.45
C PRO A 99 -10.26 1.75 -6.11
N ASP A 100 -9.85 0.73 -5.35
CA ASP A 100 -10.37 0.52 -3.99
C ASP A 100 -9.75 1.52 -3.00
N LEU A 101 -8.52 1.96 -3.28
CA LEU A 101 -7.71 2.82 -2.43
C LEU A 101 -6.96 3.88 -3.25
N SER A 102 -6.86 5.10 -2.72
CA SER A 102 -5.91 6.10 -3.22
C SER A 102 -5.21 6.83 -2.08
N VAL A 103 -4.03 7.39 -2.37
CA VAL A 103 -3.40 8.42 -1.53
C VAL A 103 -3.42 9.71 -2.33
N THR A 104 -4.18 10.70 -1.88
CA THR A 104 -4.47 11.91 -2.64
C THR A 104 -4.13 13.16 -1.82
N LYS A 105 -3.48 14.11 -2.47
CA LYS A 105 -3.23 15.44 -1.93
C LYS A 105 -4.39 16.38 -2.29
N SER A 106 -4.89 17.12 -1.30
CA SER A 106 -5.84 18.20 -1.50
C SER A 106 -5.13 19.53 -1.81
N CYS A 107 -5.83 20.39 -2.53
CA CYS A 107 -5.52 21.82 -2.65
C CYS A 107 -6.77 22.57 -2.19
N ASP A 108 -6.67 23.24 -1.05
CA ASP A 108 -7.81 23.84 -0.34
C ASP A 108 -8.93 22.82 -0.07
N VAL A 109 -10.13 23.07 -0.58
CA VAL A 109 -11.33 22.25 -0.40
C VAL A 109 -11.50 21.17 -1.48
N LYS A 110 -10.54 21.00 -2.40
CA LYS A 110 -10.65 20.06 -3.54
C LYS A 110 -9.51 19.05 -3.56
N TRP A 111 -9.81 17.85 -4.03
CA TRP A 111 -8.81 16.86 -4.40
C TRP A 111 -8.02 17.34 -5.62
N ALA A 112 -6.68 17.26 -5.56
CA ALA A 112 -5.81 17.85 -6.57
C ALA A 112 -4.93 16.83 -7.29
N THR A 113 -4.14 16.04 -6.56
CA THR A 113 -3.15 15.13 -7.15
C THR A 113 -3.13 13.80 -6.43
N THR A 114 -3.08 12.70 -7.17
CA THR A 114 -3.06 11.35 -6.60
C THR A 114 -1.64 10.79 -6.64
N LEU A 115 -1.13 10.42 -5.46
CA LEU A 115 0.24 9.99 -5.18
C LEU A 115 0.40 8.47 -5.20
N ALA A 116 -0.70 7.75 -4.93
CA ALA A 116 -0.75 6.30 -4.97
C ALA A 116 -2.14 5.78 -5.31
N TYR A 117 -2.21 4.59 -5.91
CA TYR A 117 -3.44 3.83 -6.12
C TYR A 117 -3.29 2.42 -5.60
N GLY A 118 -4.40 1.82 -5.19
CA GLY A 118 -4.41 0.41 -4.83
C GLY A 118 -5.72 -0.32 -5.00
N GLU A 119 -5.60 -1.63 -4.96
CA GLU A 119 -6.69 -2.61 -5.00
C GLU A 119 -6.53 -3.57 -3.83
N ALA A 120 -7.65 -4.01 -3.28
CA ALA A 120 -7.69 -4.96 -2.18
C ALA A 120 -8.52 -6.20 -2.53
N LYS A 121 -7.99 -7.36 -2.13
CA LYS A 121 -8.68 -8.64 -2.26
C LYS A 121 -8.55 -9.43 -0.97
N SER A 122 -9.64 -10.07 -0.54
CA SER A 122 -9.60 -10.95 0.63
C SER A 122 -8.73 -12.19 0.35
N SER A 123 -8.20 -12.79 1.43
CA SER A 123 -7.48 -14.06 1.39
C SER A 123 -8.28 -15.20 0.73
N MET A 124 -9.62 -15.13 0.73
CA MET A 124 -10.49 -16.08 0.03
C MET A 124 -10.23 -16.11 -1.50
N HIS A 125 -9.69 -15.03 -2.05
CA HIS A 125 -9.33 -14.90 -3.45
C HIS A 125 -7.82 -15.06 -3.71
N GLY A 126 -7.04 -15.45 -2.69
CA GLY A 126 -5.59 -15.65 -2.80
C GLY A 126 -5.18 -16.64 -3.90
N ASP A 127 -5.99 -17.67 -4.12
CA ASP A 127 -5.77 -18.68 -5.15
C ASP A 127 -6.49 -18.35 -6.47
N ASP A 128 -7.18 -17.22 -6.58
CA ASP A 128 -7.74 -16.71 -7.83
C ASP A 128 -6.71 -15.83 -8.53
N HIS A 129 -5.71 -16.47 -9.15
CA HIS A 129 -4.65 -15.76 -9.85
C HIS A 129 -5.17 -14.84 -10.96
N TYR A 130 -6.31 -15.18 -11.57
CA TYR A 130 -6.94 -14.32 -12.57
C TYR A 130 -7.40 -12.99 -11.94
N ALA A 131 -8.10 -13.05 -10.80
CA ALA A 131 -8.54 -11.85 -10.09
C ALA A 131 -7.34 -11.01 -9.64
N ILE A 132 -6.36 -11.63 -8.98
CA ILE A 132 -5.14 -10.96 -8.50
C ILE A 132 -4.38 -10.27 -9.64
N CYS A 133 -4.19 -10.95 -10.77
CA CYS A 133 -3.50 -10.35 -11.92
C CYS A 133 -4.31 -9.22 -12.55
N LYS A 134 -5.64 -9.34 -12.58
CA LYS A 134 -6.53 -8.28 -13.07
C LYS A 134 -6.38 -7.02 -12.22
N ASP A 135 -6.37 -7.15 -10.91
CA ASP A 135 -6.23 -6.01 -10.00
C ASP A 135 -4.84 -5.37 -10.10
N LEU A 136 -3.77 -6.17 -10.23
CA LEU A 136 -2.43 -5.62 -10.45
C LEU A 136 -2.35 -4.80 -11.76
N ILE A 137 -2.99 -5.29 -12.83
CA ILE A 137 -3.08 -4.54 -14.09
C ILE A 137 -3.89 -3.25 -13.91
N LYS A 138 -5.00 -3.28 -13.15
CA LYS A 138 -5.76 -2.06 -12.82
C LYS A 138 -4.87 -1.04 -12.10
N VAL A 139 -4.16 -1.45 -11.05
CA VAL A 139 -3.20 -0.58 -10.33
C VAL A 139 -2.16 -0.01 -11.29
N ALA A 140 -1.56 -0.84 -12.15
CA ALA A 140 -0.57 -0.38 -13.12
C ALA A 140 -1.12 0.67 -14.08
N ILE A 141 -2.36 0.51 -14.56
CA ILE A 141 -3.04 1.47 -15.44
C ILE A 141 -3.30 2.78 -14.69
N PHE A 142 -3.86 2.74 -13.47
CA PHE A 142 -4.11 3.94 -12.68
C PHE A 142 -2.83 4.71 -12.41
N CYS A 143 -1.78 4.02 -11.96
CA CYS A 143 -0.47 4.64 -11.74
C CYS A 143 0.10 5.24 -13.04
N LYS A 144 -0.08 4.57 -14.19
CA LYS A 144 0.43 5.02 -15.48
C LYS A 144 -0.27 6.30 -15.93
N ASP A 145 -1.59 6.31 -15.85
CA ASP A 145 -2.41 7.45 -16.27
C ASP A 145 -2.14 8.66 -15.37
N ALA A 146 -2.06 8.44 -14.05
CA ALA A 146 -1.69 9.50 -13.12
C ALA A 146 -0.28 10.05 -13.35
N LEU A 147 0.73 9.20 -13.56
CA LEU A 147 2.09 9.63 -13.85
C LEU A 147 2.12 10.57 -15.07
N GLY A 148 1.47 10.16 -16.17
CA GLY A 148 1.43 10.93 -17.40
C GLY A 148 0.61 12.22 -17.29
N ASN A 149 -0.55 12.17 -16.65
CA ASN A 149 -1.45 13.32 -16.53
C ASN A 149 -0.93 14.38 -15.55
N GLN A 150 -0.35 13.93 -14.44
CA GLN A 150 0.15 14.82 -13.39
C GLN A 150 1.62 15.23 -13.62
N LEU A 151 2.30 14.60 -14.59
CA LEU A 151 3.71 14.84 -14.94
C LEU A 151 4.67 14.53 -13.78
N PHE A 152 4.47 13.39 -13.11
CA PHE A 152 5.25 12.99 -11.93
C PHE A 152 6.49 12.17 -12.29
N GLU A 153 7.49 12.15 -11.40
CA GLU A 153 8.66 11.24 -11.52
C GLU A 153 8.26 9.77 -11.35
N GLY A 154 7.24 9.51 -10.53
CA GLY A 154 6.61 8.21 -10.40
C GLY A 154 5.38 8.24 -9.50
N ILE A 155 4.71 7.11 -9.42
CA ILE A 155 3.49 6.90 -8.63
C ILE A 155 3.63 5.56 -7.88
N LEU A 156 3.17 5.50 -6.64
CA LEU A 156 3.10 4.23 -5.92
C LEU A 156 1.88 3.41 -6.34
N GLY A 157 2.09 2.11 -6.54
CA GLY A 157 1.03 1.13 -6.68
C GLY A 157 0.97 0.24 -5.44
N ILE A 158 -0.22 -0.02 -4.93
CA ILE A 158 -0.44 -0.83 -3.74
C ILE A 158 -1.38 -1.98 -4.12
N GLN A 159 -0.98 -3.21 -3.85
CA GLN A 159 -1.84 -4.38 -4.03
C GLN A 159 -1.95 -5.12 -2.71
N ILE A 160 -3.16 -5.30 -2.23
CA ILE A 160 -3.45 -5.98 -0.97
C ILE A 160 -4.10 -7.33 -1.28
N ILE A 161 -3.47 -8.41 -0.82
CA ILE A 161 -3.97 -9.79 -0.98
C ILE A 161 -4.03 -10.44 0.39
N GLY A 162 -5.24 -10.59 0.93
CA GLY A 162 -5.41 -10.83 2.36
C GLY A 162 -4.67 -9.74 3.15
N ARG A 163 -3.85 -10.14 4.12
CA ARG A 163 -3.07 -9.19 4.94
C ARG A 163 -1.73 -8.80 4.34
N THR A 164 -1.39 -9.28 3.15
CA THR A 164 -0.11 -8.95 2.51
C THR A 164 -0.27 -7.71 1.65
N VAL A 165 0.46 -6.65 1.99
CA VAL A 165 0.57 -5.41 1.22
C VAL A 165 1.82 -5.49 0.35
N LEU A 166 1.61 -5.54 -0.96
CA LEU A 166 2.64 -5.44 -1.98
C LEU A 166 2.70 -3.99 -2.46
N ILE A 167 3.87 -3.37 -2.35
CA ILE A 167 4.08 -1.97 -2.72
C ILE A 167 5.04 -1.91 -3.90
N TYR A 168 4.64 -1.16 -4.92
CA TYR A 168 5.37 -1.00 -6.17
C TYR A 168 5.61 0.47 -6.47
N ARG A 169 6.66 0.75 -7.22
CA ARG A 169 6.91 2.07 -7.82
C ARG A 169 6.73 1.99 -9.33
N LEU A 170 5.83 2.79 -9.88
CA LEU A 170 5.73 2.98 -11.33
C LEU A 170 6.60 4.17 -11.76
N THR A 171 7.38 4.00 -12.83
CA THR A 171 8.23 5.04 -13.43
C THR A 171 8.20 4.98 -14.97
N LEU A 172 8.62 6.08 -15.63
CA LEU A 172 8.72 6.21 -17.09
C LEU A 172 10.18 6.46 -17.53
N PRO A 173 11.07 5.46 -17.47
CA PRO A 173 12.50 5.63 -17.74
C PRO A 173 12.83 6.03 -19.18
N ALA A 174 12.00 5.65 -20.16
CA ALA A 174 12.24 5.85 -21.59
C ALA A 174 10.92 6.07 -22.35
N PRO A 175 10.95 6.57 -23.60
CA PRO A 175 9.73 6.79 -24.38
C PRO A 175 8.85 5.54 -24.44
N SER A 176 7.59 5.67 -24.00
CA SER A 176 6.58 4.61 -23.98
C SER A 176 6.93 3.36 -23.13
N ILE A 177 8.02 3.38 -22.37
CA ILE A 177 8.42 2.27 -21.50
C ILE A 177 8.09 2.63 -20.06
N TYR A 178 7.03 2.04 -19.53
CA TYR A 178 6.63 2.15 -18.13
C TYR A 178 7.11 0.93 -17.36
N THR A 179 7.69 1.14 -16.18
CA THR A 179 8.23 0.06 -15.34
C THR A 179 7.58 0.12 -13.98
N MET A 180 6.94 -0.99 -13.58
CA MET A 180 6.41 -1.22 -12.24
C MET A 180 7.40 -2.09 -11.47
N ILE A 181 8.05 -1.52 -10.45
CA ILE A 181 9.14 -2.15 -9.72
C ILE A 181 8.64 -2.50 -8.30
N PRO A 182 8.71 -3.77 -7.86
CA PRO A 182 8.36 -4.12 -6.49
C PRO A 182 9.35 -3.49 -5.51
N LEU A 183 8.82 -2.85 -4.46
CA LEU A 183 9.60 -2.21 -3.41
C LEU A 183 9.66 -3.07 -2.15
N ALA A 184 8.51 -3.55 -1.70
CA ALA A 184 8.36 -4.32 -0.47
C ALA A 184 7.10 -5.21 -0.51
N ALA A 185 7.17 -6.32 0.23
CA ALA A 185 6.05 -7.17 0.58
C ALA A 185 5.95 -7.19 2.11
N ILE A 186 4.87 -6.62 2.64
CA ILE A 186 4.67 -6.43 4.08
C ILE A 186 3.41 -7.19 4.49
N LYS A 187 3.56 -8.20 5.35
CA LYS A 187 2.43 -8.92 5.93
C LYS A 187 1.97 -8.19 7.18
N VAL A 188 0.74 -7.68 7.16
CA VAL A 188 0.12 -7.07 8.33
C VAL A 188 -0.25 -8.16 9.35
N PRO A 189 0.15 -8.02 10.63
CA PRO A 189 -0.14 -8.99 11.69
C PRO A 189 -1.64 -9.29 11.85
N ASN A 190 -1.97 -10.55 12.21
CA ASN A 190 -3.37 -10.92 12.50
C ASN A 190 -3.74 -10.66 13.96
N SER A 191 -2.70 -10.66 14.79
CA SER A 191 -2.81 -10.62 16.23
C SER A 191 -1.62 -9.89 16.82
N ILE A 192 -1.72 -9.55 18.09
CA ILE A 192 -0.60 -8.97 18.85
C ILE A 192 0.61 -9.91 18.87
N ASN A 193 0.39 -11.23 18.94
CA ASN A 193 1.47 -12.22 18.95
C ASN A 193 2.32 -12.21 17.66
N ASP A 194 1.73 -11.81 16.53
CA ASP A 194 2.41 -11.75 15.23
C ASP A 194 3.08 -10.38 15.00
N LEU A 195 2.83 -9.38 15.85
CA LEU A 195 3.32 -8.01 15.68
C LEU A 195 4.86 -7.90 15.64
N PRO A 196 5.64 -8.70 16.40
CA PRO A 196 7.10 -8.70 16.28
C PRO A 196 7.60 -9.00 14.85
N GLU A 197 6.88 -9.79 14.04
CA GLU A 197 7.27 -10.05 12.64
C GLU A 197 7.29 -8.76 11.80
N LEU A 198 6.33 -7.86 12.06
CA LEU A 198 6.25 -6.56 11.38
C LEU A 198 7.42 -5.65 11.75
N VAL A 199 7.94 -5.75 12.98
CA VAL A 199 9.09 -4.94 13.44
C VAL A 199 10.34 -5.24 12.61
N TYR A 200 10.54 -6.48 12.16
CA TYR A 200 11.63 -6.82 11.24
C TYR A 200 11.49 -6.18 9.85
N LYS A 201 10.28 -5.75 9.47
CA LYS A 201 9.99 -5.06 8.20
C LYS A 201 10.15 -3.54 8.26
N VAL A 202 10.53 -2.97 9.41
CA VAL A 202 10.75 -1.53 9.57
C VAL A 202 11.72 -0.94 8.53
N PRO A 203 12.88 -1.56 8.20
CA PRO A 203 13.76 -1.03 7.15
C PRO A 203 13.11 -0.99 5.77
N ASP A 204 12.30 -2.00 5.42
CA ASP A 204 11.56 -2.05 4.15
C ASP A 204 10.49 -0.94 4.10
N ILE A 205 9.80 -0.71 5.21
CA ILE A 205 8.79 0.36 5.34
C ILE A 205 9.46 1.74 5.21
N LEU A 206 10.59 1.97 5.89
CA LEU A 206 11.34 3.23 5.77
C LEU A 206 11.78 3.48 4.34
N LYS A 207 12.26 2.45 3.64
CA LYS A 207 12.63 2.56 2.21
C LYS A 207 11.43 2.94 1.35
N VAL A 208 10.25 2.36 1.61
CA VAL A 208 9.02 2.72 0.88
C VAL A 208 8.64 4.17 1.12
N LEU A 209 8.65 4.63 2.38
CA LEU A 209 8.32 6.01 2.73
C LEU A 209 9.30 7.01 2.12
N ASP A 210 10.60 6.69 2.13
CA ASP A 210 11.62 7.51 1.48
C ASP A 210 11.42 7.62 -0.03
N ILE A 211 11.06 6.51 -0.69
CA ILE A 211 10.74 6.52 -2.12
C ILE A 211 9.46 7.31 -2.40
N PHE A 212 8.44 7.17 -1.54
CA PHE A 212 7.20 7.93 -1.65
C PHE A 212 7.48 9.43 -1.67
N ASP A 213 8.21 9.94 -0.68
CA ASP A 213 8.50 11.37 -0.53
C ASP A 213 9.37 11.91 -1.69
N ARG A 214 10.27 11.09 -2.24
CA ARG A 214 11.19 11.51 -3.32
C ARG A 214 10.59 11.40 -4.72
N VAL A 215 9.68 10.45 -4.96
CA VAL A 215 9.25 10.06 -6.31
C VAL A 215 7.80 10.44 -6.59
N CYS A 216 6.92 10.43 -5.59
CA CYS A 216 5.52 10.83 -5.77
C CYS A 216 5.39 12.37 -5.74
N VAL A 217 6.16 13.03 -6.59
CA VAL A 217 6.24 14.49 -6.73
C VAL A 217 6.24 14.88 -8.21
N GLY A 218 5.86 16.12 -8.48
CA GLY A 218 5.94 16.69 -9.83
C GLY A 218 7.36 16.62 -10.37
N SER A 219 7.50 16.24 -11.64
CA SER A 219 8.80 16.11 -12.29
C SER A 219 9.50 17.44 -12.40
N LYS A 220 10.82 17.43 -12.22
CA LYS A 220 11.68 18.59 -12.53
C LYS A 220 11.76 18.87 -14.03
N ASN A 221 11.44 17.87 -14.86
CA ASN A 221 11.48 17.93 -16.32
C ASN A 221 10.14 17.48 -16.94
N PRO A 222 9.04 18.22 -16.71
CA PRO A 222 7.70 17.82 -17.12
C PRO A 222 7.58 17.56 -18.63
N GLU A 223 8.29 18.34 -19.46
CA GLU A 223 8.33 18.15 -20.91
C GLU A 223 8.93 16.80 -21.32
N THR A 224 9.85 16.24 -20.52
CA THR A 224 10.38 14.90 -20.77
C THR A 224 9.35 13.83 -20.45
N ILE A 225 8.61 13.97 -19.34
CA ILE A 225 7.51 13.06 -19.00
C ILE A 225 6.43 13.10 -20.08
N LYS A 226 6.04 14.31 -20.50
CA LYS A 226 5.04 14.52 -21.56
C LYS A 226 5.47 13.89 -22.89
N ARG A 227 6.71 14.15 -23.33
CA ARG A 227 7.26 13.57 -24.58
C ARG A 227 7.35 12.05 -24.54
N ARG A 228 7.67 11.47 -23.37
CA ARG A 228 7.81 10.02 -23.20
C ARG A 228 6.48 9.32 -23.01
N SER A 229 5.46 10.02 -22.51
CA SER A 229 4.17 9.42 -22.17
C SER A 229 3.46 8.91 -23.40
N SER A 230 2.76 7.79 -23.25
CA SER A 230 1.96 7.19 -24.32
C SER A 230 0.54 6.91 -23.84
N PRO A 231 -0.47 6.96 -24.73
CA PRO A 231 -1.83 6.57 -24.37
C PRO A 231 -1.90 5.14 -23.81
N THR A 232 -2.81 4.92 -22.86
CA THR A 232 -3.10 3.56 -22.37
C THR A 232 -3.75 2.75 -23.47
N LEU A 233 -3.35 1.48 -23.59
CA LEU A 233 -3.96 0.56 -24.55
C LEU A 233 -5.46 0.39 -24.21
N PRO A 234 -6.33 0.25 -25.22
CA PRO A 234 -7.74 -0.02 -24.98
C PRO A 234 -7.93 -1.25 -24.10
N THR A 235 -8.88 -1.20 -23.16
CA THR A 235 -9.17 -2.30 -22.23
C THR A 235 -9.39 -3.64 -22.94
N ALA A 236 -10.03 -3.64 -24.11
CA ALA A 236 -10.22 -4.84 -24.92
C ALA A 236 -8.90 -5.51 -25.33
N LYS A 237 -7.84 -4.75 -25.62
CA LYS A 237 -6.51 -5.29 -25.93
C LYS A 237 -5.80 -5.81 -24.68
N ILE A 238 -5.96 -5.12 -23.54
CA ILE A 238 -5.39 -5.57 -22.27
C ILE A 238 -6.07 -6.87 -21.81
N GLN A 239 -7.38 -6.99 -22.02
CA GLN A 239 -8.14 -8.19 -21.71
C GLN A 239 -7.69 -9.41 -22.51
N GLN A 240 -7.09 -9.24 -23.69
CA GLN A 240 -6.52 -10.34 -24.47
C GLN A 240 -5.27 -10.97 -23.80
N LEU A 241 -4.64 -10.29 -22.84
CA LEU A 241 -3.55 -10.87 -22.05
C LEU A 241 -4.05 -12.01 -21.15
N PHE A 242 -5.35 -12.03 -20.83
CA PHE A 242 -5.95 -13.09 -20.05
C PHE A 242 -6.45 -14.21 -20.97
N SER A 243 -6.11 -15.45 -20.63
CA SER A 243 -6.68 -16.62 -21.32
C SER A 243 -8.20 -16.65 -21.18
N LEU A 244 -8.91 -17.04 -22.26
CA LEU A 244 -10.34 -17.33 -22.23
C LEU A 244 -10.67 -18.42 -21.19
N SER A 245 -9.74 -19.36 -20.98
CA SER A 245 -9.80 -20.28 -19.84
C SER A 245 -9.41 -19.50 -18.57
N LYS A 246 -10.40 -18.89 -17.90
CA LYS A 246 -10.26 -18.24 -16.59
C LYS A 246 -9.98 -19.26 -15.47
N ASN A 247 -9.05 -20.20 -15.69
CA ASN A 247 -8.72 -21.21 -14.70
C ASN A 247 -7.99 -20.51 -13.54
N ARG A 248 -8.76 -20.26 -12.48
CA ARG A 248 -8.33 -19.59 -11.24
C ARG A 248 -7.08 -20.24 -10.64
N LYS A 249 -6.95 -21.57 -10.77
CA LYS A 249 -5.85 -22.38 -10.21
C LYS A 249 -4.62 -22.51 -11.12
N ARG A 250 -4.62 -21.89 -12.32
CA ARG A 250 -3.44 -21.97 -13.19
C ARG A 250 -2.29 -21.25 -12.50
N PRO A 251 -1.11 -21.87 -12.32
CA PRO A 251 0.01 -21.22 -11.64
C PRO A 251 0.37 -19.92 -12.37
N CYS A 252 0.35 -18.81 -11.63
CA CYS A 252 0.95 -17.55 -12.06
C CYS A 252 2.36 -17.50 -11.47
N HIS A 253 3.38 -17.64 -12.31
CA HIS A 253 4.78 -17.73 -11.86
C HIS A 253 5.37 -16.38 -11.42
N ILE A 254 4.55 -15.45 -10.91
CA ILE A 254 5.03 -14.30 -10.12
C ILE A 254 5.41 -14.86 -8.74
N GLN A 255 6.39 -15.76 -8.68
CA GLN A 255 6.93 -16.28 -7.43
C GLN A 255 7.97 -15.28 -6.92
N LEU A 256 7.57 -14.42 -5.98
CA LEU A 256 8.51 -13.93 -4.98
C LEU A 256 8.70 -15.08 -3.99
N HIS A 257 9.71 -15.91 -4.25
CA HIS A 257 10.15 -16.90 -3.28
C HIS A 257 10.61 -16.17 -2.02
N HIS A 258 9.86 -16.33 -0.95
CA HIS A 258 10.32 -16.08 0.41
C HIS A 258 10.68 -17.44 1.01
N ASN A 259 11.98 -17.67 1.20
CA ASN A 259 12.47 -18.58 2.25
C ASN A 259 12.70 -17.74 3.51
#